data_AF-A0A2R4NXV2-F1
#
_entry.id   AF-A0A2R4NXV2-F1
#
_cell.length_a   1.000
_cell.length_b   1.000
_cell.length_c   1.000
_cell.angle_alpha   90.00
_cell.angle_beta   90.00
_cell.angle_gamma   90.00
#
_symmetry.space_group_name_H-M   'P 1'
#
loop_
_entity.id
_entity.type
_entity.pdbx_description
1 polymer ?
#
loop_
_entity_poly.entity_id
_entity_poly.type
_entity_poly.pdbx_seq_one_letter_code
_entity_poly.pdbx_strand_id
1 'polypeptide(L)'
;MKQLAIIIFLITSLYSHEANCLNMFAVVFDKNTTDENTAKDIEYYIDKIGCDANMTIEIPDLSIRPNLLEYAYDANKTKTFNTLLEKGTAANASLATSIGMSFAFFFRENGVGIDNKKASPELLEFIKTQKYKEFKEKKFKLIKKLLEHGQDPKDYKVLKIILKIINDEKDLEKLLNGGNK
;
A
#
# COMPACT_ATOMS: atom_id res chain seq x y z
N MET A 1 39.12 -2.19 27.14
CA MET A 1 37.87 -2.63 27.79
C MET A 1 36.75 -1.58 27.76
N LYS A 2 36.96 -0.34 28.24
CA LYS A 2 35.90 0.71 28.22
C LYS A 2 35.32 1.01 26.82
N GLN A 3 36.17 1.15 25.80
CA GLN A 3 35.69 1.37 24.42
C GLN A 3 34.94 0.16 23.85
N LEU A 4 35.40 -1.06 24.12
CA LEU A 4 34.74 -2.29 23.67
C LEU A 4 33.33 -2.42 24.29
N ALA A 5 33.17 -2.08 25.57
CA ALA A 5 31.88 -2.08 26.24
C ALA A 5 30.92 -1.01 25.69
N ILE A 6 31.42 0.18 25.34
CA ILE A 6 30.63 1.23 24.69
C ILE A 6 30.17 0.77 23.30
N ILE A 7 31.06 0.15 22.51
CA ILE A 7 30.73 -0.38 21.19
C ILE A 7 29.67 -1.48 21.28
N ILE A 8 29.83 -2.44 22.21
CA ILE A 8 28.84 -3.50 22.42
C ILE A 8 27.50 -2.92 22.85
N PHE A 9 27.48 -1.97 23.79
CA PHE A 9 26.26 -1.31 24.24
C PHE A 9 25.54 -0.59 23.10
N LEU A 10 26.28 0.16 22.27
CA LEU A 10 25.75 0.83 21.09
C LEU A 10 25.13 -0.20 20.12
N ILE A 11 25.85 -1.28 19.79
CA ILE A 11 25.35 -2.35 18.92
C ILE A 11 24.06 -2.95 19.48
N THR A 12 24.03 -3.32 20.77
CA THR A 12 22.83 -3.91 21.39
C THR A 12 21.66 -2.93 21.45
N SER A 13 21.93 -1.63 21.64
CA SER A 13 20.92 -0.58 21.65
C SER A 13 20.33 -0.31 20.26
N LEU A 14 21.16 -0.40 19.21
CA LEU A 14 20.68 -0.33 17.83
C LEU A 14 19.84 -1.56 17.48
N TYR A 15 20.29 -2.77 17.84
CA TYR A 15 19.52 -3.99 17.61
C TYR A 15 18.18 -3.99 18.33
N SER A 16 18.11 -3.50 19.57
CA SER A 16 16.83 -3.39 20.29
C SER A 16 15.93 -2.30 19.70
N HIS A 17 16.51 -1.19 19.24
CA HIS A 17 15.78 -0.13 18.55
C HIS A 17 15.18 -0.60 17.21
N GLU A 18 15.95 -1.27 16.37
CA GLU A 18 15.46 -1.82 15.09
C GLU A 18 14.41 -2.92 15.29
N ALA A 19 14.63 -3.84 16.25
CA ALA A 19 13.63 -4.84 16.63
C ALA A 19 12.33 -4.18 17.15
N ASN A 20 12.45 -3.07 17.87
CA ASN A 20 11.29 -2.30 18.32
C ASN A 20 10.59 -1.59 17.16
N CYS A 21 11.30 -1.10 16.15
CA CYS A 21 10.68 -0.42 15.00
C CYS A 21 9.93 -1.37 14.07
N LEU A 22 10.39 -2.62 13.90
CA LEU A 22 9.65 -3.62 13.12
C LEU A 22 8.26 -3.93 13.72
N ASN A 23 8.04 -3.66 15.01
CA ASN A 23 6.73 -3.81 15.63
C ASN A 23 5.66 -2.91 15.00
N MET A 24 6.04 -1.83 14.30
CA MET A 24 5.08 -1.00 13.55
C MET A 24 4.26 -1.85 12.57
N PHE A 25 4.88 -2.80 11.87
CA PHE A 25 4.17 -3.69 10.96
C PHE A 25 3.17 -4.61 11.68
N ALA A 26 3.54 -5.13 12.86
CA ALA A 26 2.65 -5.95 13.68
C ALA A 26 1.46 -5.13 14.19
N VAL A 27 1.69 -3.90 14.63
CA VAL A 27 0.65 -2.96 15.07
C VAL A 27 -0.31 -2.62 13.94
N VAL A 28 0.21 -2.38 12.72
CA VAL A 28 -0.63 -2.15 11.54
C VAL A 28 -1.49 -3.37 11.22
N PHE A 29 -0.97 -4.59 11.32
CA PHE A 29 -1.75 -5.80 11.00
C PHE A 29 -2.63 -6.32 12.14
N ASP A 30 -2.47 -5.83 13.38
CA ASP A 30 -3.29 -6.28 14.50
C ASP A 30 -4.77 -5.92 14.27
N LYS A 31 -5.60 -6.96 14.18
CA LYS A 31 -7.05 -6.89 13.97
C LYS A 31 -7.81 -6.54 15.25
N ASN A 32 -7.17 -6.66 16.41
CA ASN A 32 -7.79 -6.33 17.70
C ASN A 32 -7.65 -4.85 18.06
N THR A 33 -6.83 -4.11 17.31
CA THR A 33 -6.59 -2.68 17.51
C THR A 33 -7.39 -1.86 16.50
N THR A 34 -7.99 -0.76 16.96
CA THR A 34 -8.71 0.18 16.10
C THR A 34 -7.75 0.98 15.23
N ASP A 35 -8.20 1.41 14.05
CA ASP A 35 -7.38 2.25 13.16
C ASP A 35 -6.90 3.55 13.85
N GLU A 36 -7.75 4.16 14.68
CA GLU A 36 -7.38 5.36 15.46
C GLU A 36 -6.24 5.09 16.46
N ASN A 37 -6.26 3.95 17.14
CA ASN A 37 -5.18 3.58 18.06
C ASN A 37 -3.92 3.16 17.31
N THR A 38 -4.06 2.43 16.19
CA THR A 38 -2.93 2.10 15.31
C THR A 38 -2.23 3.37 14.83
N ALA A 39 -2.97 4.40 14.41
CA ALA A 39 -2.39 5.66 13.97
C ALA A 39 -1.57 6.33 15.09
N LYS A 40 -2.10 6.37 16.33
CA LYS A 40 -1.38 6.93 17.50
C LYS A 40 -0.12 6.15 17.84
N ASP A 41 -0.18 4.82 17.77
CA ASP A 41 0.98 3.97 18.02
C ASP A 41 2.06 4.22 16.96
N ILE A 42 1.68 4.33 15.69
CA ILE A 42 2.59 4.66 14.59
C ILE A 42 3.23 6.04 14.77
N GLU A 43 2.46 7.06 15.13
CA GLU A 43 3.01 8.37 15.47
C GLU A 43 4.01 8.28 16.63
N TYR A 44 3.71 7.49 17.66
CA TYR A 44 4.63 7.28 18.79
C TYR A 44 5.94 6.62 18.33
N TYR A 45 5.88 5.57 17.52
CA TYR A 45 7.09 4.93 16.99
C TYR A 45 7.93 5.90 16.14
N ILE A 46 7.31 6.68 15.27
CA ILE A 46 8.02 7.61 14.39
C ILE A 46 8.57 8.81 15.19
N ASP A 47 7.71 9.51 15.94
CA ASP A 47 8.06 10.80 16.55
C ASP A 47 8.82 10.67 17.88
N LYS A 48 8.53 9.62 18.67
CA LYS A 48 9.11 9.46 20.01
C LYS A 48 10.25 8.47 20.03
N ILE A 49 10.08 7.35 19.35
CA ILE A 49 11.14 6.34 19.26
C ILE A 49 12.16 6.77 18.20
N GLY A 50 11.73 7.40 17.10
CA GLY A 50 12.59 7.80 15.99
C GLY A 50 12.70 6.74 14.90
N CYS A 51 11.70 5.85 14.80
CA CYS A 51 11.67 4.82 13.79
C CYS A 51 11.49 5.40 12.38
N ASP A 52 12.15 4.79 11.40
CA ASP A 52 12.00 5.18 9.99
C ASP A 52 10.61 4.81 9.45
N ALA A 53 9.83 5.84 9.09
CA ALA A 53 8.52 5.69 8.47
C ALA A 53 8.57 5.04 7.07
N ASN A 54 9.74 5.02 6.43
CA ASN A 54 9.99 4.41 5.12
C ASN A 54 10.51 2.98 5.20
N MET A 55 10.54 2.37 6.39
CA MET A 55 11.01 1.00 6.52
C MET A 55 10.23 0.02 5.63
N THR A 56 10.94 -0.98 5.13
CA THR A 56 10.38 -2.03 4.28
C THR A 56 10.66 -3.40 4.86
N ILE A 57 9.77 -4.36 4.63
CA ILE A 57 10.06 -5.77 4.86
C ILE A 57 10.55 -6.38 3.55
N GLU A 58 11.71 -7.03 3.60
CA GLU A 58 12.15 -7.90 2.52
C GLU A 58 11.47 -9.26 2.69
N ILE A 59 10.71 -9.67 1.68
CA ILE A 59 10.15 -11.03 1.64
C ILE A 59 11.13 -11.87 0.81
N PRO A 60 11.78 -12.89 1.40
CA PRO A 60 12.64 -13.79 0.64
C PRO A 60 11.91 -14.34 -0.58
N ASP A 61 12.64 -14.50 -1.69
CA ASP A 61 12.15 -15.04 -2.96
C ASP A 61 11.13 -14.16 -3.74
N LEU A 62 10.72 -13.00 -3.19
CA LEU A 62 9.92 -12.02 -3.92
C LEU A 62 10.72 -10.74 -4.16
N SER A 63 10.61 -10.18 -5.37
CA SER A 63 11.22 -8.89 -5.73
C SER A 63 10.44 -7.67 -5.20
N ILE A 64 9.49 -7.90 -4.29
CA ILE A 64 8.67 -6.84 -3.68
C ILE A 64 9.22 -6.47 -2.31
N ARG A 65 9.13 -5.17 -1.99
CA ARG A 65 9.49 -4.63 -0.68
C ARG A 65 8.31 -3.85 -0.14
N PRO A 66 7.32 -4.53 0.47
CA PRO A 66 6.20 -3.85 1.08
C PRO A 66 6.67 -2.92 2.20
N ASN A 67 5.98 -1.81 2.35
CA ASN A 67 6.18 -0.86 3.43
C ASN A 67 4.90 -0.67 4.24
N LEU A 68 4.96 0.21 5.24
CA LEU A 68 3.84 0.45 6.15
C LEU A 68 2.56 0.94 5.43
N LEU A 69 2.66 1.67 4.32
CA LEU A 69 1.49 2.12 3.56
C LEU A 69 0.74 0.96 2.94
N GLU A 70 1.45 -0.01 2.35
CA GLU A 70 0.82 -1.21 1.81
C GLU A 70 0.12 -2.02 2.90
N TYR A 71 0.78 -2.21 4.04
CA TYR A 71 0.19 -2.94 5.17
C TYR A 71 -1.06 -2.22 5.69
N ALA A 72 -1.04 -0.90 5.81
CA ALA A 72 -2.19 -0.12 6.24
C ALA A 72 -3.34 -0.19 5.22
N TYR A 73 -3.01 -0.19 3.93
CA TYR A 73 -3.97 -0.37 2.85
C TYR A 73 -4.64 -1.75 2.90
N ASP A 74 -3.85 -2.83 3.02
CA ASP A 74 -4.36 -4.21 3.06
C ASP A 74 -5.15 -4.50 4.34
N ALA A 75 -4.77 -3.87 5.46
CA ALA A 75 -5.51 -3.94 6.73
C ALA A 75 -6.76 -3.04 6.77
N ASN A 76 -7.03 -2.27 5.71
CA ASN A 76 -8.13 -1.30 5.63
C ASN A 76 -8.09 -0.23 6.75
N LYS A 77 -6.88 0.20 7.13
CA LYS A 77 -6.59 1.21 8.16
C LYS A 77 -6.33 2.58 7.53
N THR A 78 -7.41 3.27 7.14
CA THR A 78 -7.36 4.54 6.38
C THR A 78 -6.76 5.69 7.17
N LYS A 79 -7.04 5.80 8.47
CA LYS A 79 -6.47 6.83 9.35
C LYS A 79 -4.96 6.63 9.44
N THR A 80 -4.53 5.41 9.76
CA THR A 80 -3.11 5.02 9.81
C THR A 80 -2.40 5.29 8.48
N PHE A 81 -3.03 4.93 7.36
CA PHE A 81 -2.50 5.19 6.01
C PHE A 81 -2.27 6.70 5.77
N ASN A 82 -3.23 7.54 6.15
CA ASN A 82 -3.10 8.99 6.01
C ASN A 82 -2.01 9.56 6.92
N THR A 83 -1.93 9.10 8.17
CA THR A 83 -0.86 9.45 9.11
C THR A 83 0.52 9.12 8.53
N LEU A 84 0.71 7.93 7.95
CA LEU A 84 1.97 7.54 7.30
C LEU A 84 2.33 8.46 6.13
N LEU A 85 1.36 8.84 5.29
CA LEU A 85 1.60 9.81 4.21
C LEU A 85 1.99 11.20 4.76
N GLU A 86 1.33 11.67 5.82
CA GLU A 86 1.65 12.94 6.48
C GLU A 86 3.04 12.92 7.13
N LYS A 87 3.49 11.74 7.59
CA LYS A 87 4.85 11.49 8.10
C LYS A 87 5.90 11.28 7.00
N GLY A 88 5.50 11.37 5.73
CA GLY A 88 6.43 11.27 4.60
C GLY A 88 6.83 9.85 4.22
N THR A 89 6.03 8.82 4.58
CA THR A 89 6.21 7.49 4.00
C THR A 89 5.94 7.56 2.51
N ALA A 90 6.91 7.14 1.69
CA ALA A 90 6.80 7.10 0.25
C ALA A 90 5.94 5.92 -0.21
N ALA A 91 4.99 6.18 -1.10
CA ALA A 91 4.29 5.13 -1.82
C ALA A 91 5.26 4.43 -2.80
N ASN A 92 5.14 3.10 -2.96
CA ASN A 92 6.04 2.32 -3.80
C ASN A 92 5.29 1.37 -4.75
N ALA A 93 6.06 0.65 -5.58
CA ALA A 93 5.52 -0.29 -6.57
C ALA A 93 4.71 -1.44 -5.96
N SER A 94 5.03 -1.83 -4.72
CA SER A 94 4.33 -2.91 -4.01
C SER A 94 2.91 -2.48 -3.66
N LEU A 95 2.73 -1.27 -3.09
CA LEU A 95 1.40 -0.67 -2.88
C LEU A 95 0.61 -0.53 -4.19
N ALA A 96 1.23 -0.07 -5.28
CA ALA A 96 0.55 0.03 -6.58
C ALA A 96 0.07 -1.34 -7.09
N THR A 97 0.86 -2.38 -6.84
CA THR A 97 0.51 -3.77 -7.17
C THR A 97 -0.70 -4.22 -6.36
N SER A 98 -0.73 -3.97 -5.05
CA SER A 98 -1.86 -4.30 -4.17
C SER A 98 -3.13 -3.52 -4.51
N ILE A 99 -3.02 -2.27 -4.94
CA ILE A 99 -4.14 -1.51 -5.54
C ILE A 99 -4.63 -2.18 -6.83
N GLY A 100 -3.72 -2.57 -7.73
CA GLY A 100 -4.07 -3.30 -8.95
C GLY A 100 -4.79 -4.61 -8.66
N MET A 101 -4.23 -5.44 -7.78
CA MET A 101 -4.80 -6.73 -7.39
C MET A 101 -6.18 -6.61 -6.75
N SER A 102 -6.47 -5.50 -6.07
CA SER A 102 -7.80 -5.25 -5.50
C SER A 102 -8.92 -5.25 -6.55
N PHE A 103 -8.65 -4.87 -7.81
CA PHE A 103 -9.63 -4.98 -8.89
C PHE A 103 -9.90 -6.45 -9.24
N ALA A 104 -8.84 -7.27 -9.37
CA ALA A 104 -8.99 -8.69 -9.67
C ALA A 104 -9.75 -9.43 -8.55
N PHE A 105 -9.45 -9.11 -7.27
CA PHE A 105 -10.19 -9.66 -6.14
C PHE A 105 -11.64 -9.19 -6.13
N PHE A 106 -11.89 -7.90 -6.37
CA PHE A 106 -13.25 -7.37 -6.44
C PHE A 106 -14.09 -8.09 -7.51
N PHE A 107 -13.53 -8.37 -8.69
CA PHE A 107 -14.24 -9.14 -9.71
C PHE A 107 -14.53 -10.58 -9.25
N ARG A 108 -13.56 -11.25 -8.63
CA ARG A 108 -13.72 -12.62 -8.10
C ARG A 108 -14.78 -12.71 -7.03
N GLU A 109 -14.78 -11.78 -6.07
CA GLU A 109 -15.76 -11.68 -4.98
C GLU A 109 -17.18 -11.43 -5.48
N ASN A 110 -17.33 -10.86 -6.67
CA ASN A 110 -18.61 -10.63 -7.34
C ASN A 110 -18.96 -11.74 -8.35
N GLY A 111 -18.24 -12.85 -8.36
CA GLY A 111 -18.52 -14.00 -9.24
C GLY A 111 -18.18 -13.79 -10.70
N VAL A 112 -17.45 -12.72 -11.04
CA VAL A 112 -17.10 -12.33 -12.42
C VAL A 112 -15.59 -12.21 -12.61
N GLY A 113 -14.83 -13.11 -11.97
CA GLY A 113 -13.37 -13.11 -12.03
C GLY A 113 -12.81 -13.17 -13.46
N ILE A 114 -11.60 -12.63 -13.65
CA ILE A 114 -10.89 -12.72 -14.93
C ILE A 114 -10.34 -14.15 -15.08
N ASP A 115 -10.73 -14.83 -16.16
CA ASP A 115 -10.22 -16.16 -16.52
C ASP A 115 -9.45 -16.10 -17.85
N ASN A 116 -8.36 -16.87 -17.95
CA ASN A 116 -7.54 -17.01 -19.16
C ASN A 116 -7.18 -15.67 -19.85
N LYS A 117 -6.94 -14.62 -19.06
CA LYS A 117 -6.60 -13.25 -19.53
C LYS A 117 -7.65 -12.63 -20.45
N LYS A 118 -8.91 -13.03 -20.35
CA LYS A 118 -10.04 -12.47 -21.12
C LYS A 118 -11.19 -12.09 -20.20
N ALA A 119 -11.90 -11.02 -20.55
CA ALA A 119 -13.14 -10.67 -19.87
C ALA A 119 -14.29 -11.53 -20.40
N SER A 120 -15.09 -12.11 -19.50
CA SER A 120 -16.34 -12.76 -19.87
C SER A 120 -17.42 -11.71 -20.18
N PRO A 121 -18.49 -12.07 -20.92
CA PRO A 121 -19.63 -11.18 -21.11
C PRO A 121 -20.22 -10.68 -19.79
N GLU A 122 -20.28 -11.54 -18.77
CA GLU A 122 -20.79 -11.20 -17.43
C GLU A 122 -19.93 -10.14 -16.74
N LEU A 123 -18.60 -10.24 -16.86
CA LEU A 123 -17.68 -9.21 -16.37
C LEU A 123 -17.88 -7.88 -17.10
N LEU A 124 -18.06 -7.91 -18.43
CA LEU A 124 -18.30 -6.71 -19.23
C LEU A 124 -19.65 -6.04 -18.91
N GLU A 125 -20.67 -6.79 -18.52
CA GLU A 125 -21.90 -6.22 -17.98
C GLU A 125 -21.71 -5.71 -16.54
N PHE A 126 -20.97 -6.43 -15.71
CA PHE A 126 -20.71 -6.04 -14.32
C PHE A 126 -20.01 -4.68 -14.21
N ILE A 127 -19.04 -4.37 -15.08
CA ILE A 127 -18.35 -3.07 -15.06
C ILE A 127 -19.26 -1.88 -15.42
N LYS A 128 -20.46 -2.12 -15.96
CA LYS A 128 -21.45 -1.06 -16.21
C LYS A 128 -22.26 -0.70 -14.95
N THR A 129 -22.23 -1.57 -13.94
CA THR A 129 -23.01 -1.41 -12.70
C THR A 129 -22.52 -0.25 -11.85
N GLN A 130 -23.41 0.30 -11.04
CA GLN A 130 -23.08 1.35 -10.08
C GLN A 130 -22.04 0.87 -9.05
N LYS A 131 -22.12 -0.40 -8.65
CA LYS A 131 -21.20 -1.04 -7.69
C LYS A 131 -19.75 -0.97 -8.17
N TYR A 132 -19.49 -1.29 -9.44
CA TYR A 132 -18.15 -1.15 -10.02
C TYR A 132 -17.70 0.30 -10.12
N LYS A 133 -18.58 1.20 -10.59
CA LYS A 133 -18.25 2.63 -10.74
C LYS A 133 -17.80 3.26 -9.42
N GLU A 134 -18.51 2.98 -8.33
CA GLU A 134 -18.15 3.47 -7.00
C GLU A 134 -16.83 2.88 -6.49
N PHE A 135 -16.60 1.58 -6.72
CA PHE A 135 -15.34 0.94 -6.39
C PHE A 135 -14.17 1.58 -7.16
N LYS A 136 -14.29 1.71 -8.48
CA LYS A 136 -13.30 2.33 -9.36
C LYS A 136 -13.00 3.76 -8.92
N GLU A 137 -14.03 4.56 -8.68
CA GLU A 137 -13.88 5.96 -8.25
C GLU A 137 -13.11 6.07 -6.93
N LYS A 138 -13.45 5.24 -5.93
CA LYS A 138 -12.73 5.19 -4.64
C LYS A 138 -11.25 4.86 -4.84
N LYS A 139 -10.93 3.85 -5.65
CA LYS A 139 -9.54 3.49 -5.94
C LYS A 139 -8.81 4.60 -6.72
N PHE A 140 -9.47 5.25 -7.67
CA PHE A 140 -8.85 6.31 -8.47
C PHE A 140 -8.61 7.58 -7.66
N LYS A 141 -9.47 7.91 -6.69
CA LYS A 141 -9.21 8.98 -5.71
C LYS A 141 -7.96 8.68 -4.87
N LEU A 142 -7.80 7.44 -4.42
CA LEU A 142 -6.59 7.01 -3.72
C LEU A 142 -5.34 7.13 -4.60
N ILE A 143 -5.40 6.64 -5.84
CA ILE A 143 -4.29 6.75 -6.80
C ILE A 143 -3.91 8.22 -7.01
N LYS A 144 -4.90 9.10 -7.24
CA LYS A 144 -4.65 10.53 -7.37
C LYS A 144 -3.91 11.10 -6.16
N LYS A 145 -4.38 10.77 -4.95
CA LYS A 145 -3.71 11.19 -3.70
C LYS A 145 -2.26 10.72 -3.66
N LEU A 146 -1.98 9.47 -4.04
CA LEU A 146 -0.62 8.92 -4.01
C LEU A 146 0.30 9.55 -5.06
N LEU A 147 -0.23 9.86 -6.25
CA LEU A 147 0.50 10.62 -7.28
C LEU A 147 0.85 12.04 -6.79
N GLU A 148 -0.07 12.71 -6.09
CA GLU A 148 0.19 14.02 -5.45
C GLU A 148 1.28 13.93 -4.35
N HIS A 149 1.47 12.74 -3.77
CA HIS A 149 2.55 12.44 -2.81
C HIS A 149 3.79 11.82 -3.48
N GLY A 150 3.92 11.92 -4.80
CA GLY A 150 5.13 11.56 -5.53
C GLY A 150 5.28 10.09 -5.92
N GLN A 151 4.21 9.29 -5.86
CA GLN A 151 4.28 7.92 -6.40
C GLN A 151 4.56 7.92 -7.90
N ASP A 152 5.45 7.03 -8.38
CA ASP A 152 5.76 6.93 -9.80
C ASP A 152 4.53 6.39 -10.58
N PRO A 153 4.01 7.12 -11.58
CA PRO A 153 2.92 6.62 -12.43
C PRO A 153 3.23 5.27 -13.10
N LYS A 154 4.52 4.94 -13.31
CA LYS A 154 4.96 3.67 -13.91
C LYS A 154 4.75 2.46 -13.00
N ASP A 155 4.49 2.66 -11.71
CA ASP A 155 4.24 1.58 -10.76
C ASP A 155 2.89 0.89 -11.03
N TYR A 156 1.94 1.58 -11.65
CA TYR A 156 0.58 1.10 -11.92
C TYR A 156 0.45 0.11 -13.11
N LYS A 157 1.53 -0.59 -13.48
CA LYS A 157 1.54 -1.57 -14.59
C LYS A 157 0.51 -2.68 -14.42
N VAL A 158 0.40 -3.23 -13.22
CA VAL A 158 -0.55 -4.33 -12.93
C VAL A 158 -1.99 -3.87 -13.12
N LEU A 159 -2.35 -2.72 -12.53
CA LEU A 159 -3.68 -2.14 -12.71
C LEU A 159 -3.98 -1.85 -14.19
N LYS A 160 -3.01 -1.30 -14.93
CA LYS A 160 -3.16 -1.05 -16.37
C LYS A 160 -3.47 -2.33 -17.16
N ILE A 161 -2.81 -3.44 -16.84
CA ILE A 161 -3.07 -4.73 -17.49
C ILE A 161 -4.50 -5.20 -17.19
N ILE A 162 -4.91 -5.13 -15.92
CA ILE A 162 -6.26 -5.56 -15.49
C ILE A 162 -7.34 -4.75 -16.20
N LEU A 163 -7.21 -3.41 -16.22
CA LEU A 163 -8.20 -2.54 -16.86
C LEU A 163 -8.24 -2.74 -18.39
N LYS A 164 -7.12 -3.05 -19.03
CA LYS A 164 -7.09 -3.37 -20.46
C LYS A 164 -7.88 -4.63 -20.80
N ILE A 165 -7.85 -5.65 -19.93
CA ILE A 165 -8.60 -6.90 -20.15
C ILE A 165 -10.12 -6.62 -20.26
N ILE A 166 -10.61 -5.62 -19.53
CA ILE A 166 -12.03 -5.22 -19.49
C ILE A 166 -12.34 -3.97 -20.34
N ASN A 167 -11.38 -3.47 -21.11
CA ASN A 167 -11.48 -2.25 -21.93
C ASN A 167 -11.84 -0.98 -21.14
N ASP A 168 -11.32 -0.82 -19.93
CA ASP A 168 -11.60 0.32 -19.03
C ASP A 168 -10.34 1.09 -18.58
N GLU A 169 -9.26 1.02 -19.35
CA GLU A 169 -7.96 1.63 -19.01
C GLU A 169 -7.91 3.14 -19.23
N LYS A 170 -8.81 3.71 -20.04
CA LYS A 170 -8.72 5.10 -20.53
C LYS A 170 -8.64 6.13 -19.41
N ASP A 171 -9.42 5.96 -18.34
CA ASP A 171 -9.44 6.92 -17.23
C ASP A 171 -8.16 6.81 -16.40
N LEU A 172 -7.61 5.60 -16.24
CA LEU A 172 -6.32 5.42 -15.57
C LEU A 172 -5.21 6.09 -16.39
N GLU A 173 -5.19 5.90 -17.71
CA GLU A 173 -4.18 6.52 -18.58
C GLU A 173 -4.22 8.05 -18.49
N LYS A 174 -5.41 8.66 -18.46
CA LYS A 174 -5.55 10.10 -18.23
C LYS A 174 -5.00 10.51 -16.85
N LEU A 175 -5.31 9.74 -15.82
CA LEU A 175 -4.86 10.03 -14.45
C LEU A 175 -3.32 9.96 -14.34
N LEU A 176 -2.71 8.90 -14.87
CA LEU A 176 -1.27 8.68 -14.84
C LEU A 176 -0.49 9.68 -15.70
N ASN A 177 -1.05 10.11 -16.84
CA ASN A 177 -0.43 11.13 -17.70
C ASN A 177 -0.63 12.56 -17.16
N GLY A 178 -1.69 12.79 -16.38
CA GLY A 178 -2.01 14.09 -15.79
C GLY A 178 -1.11 14.48 -14.62
N GLY A 179 -0.47 13.51 -13.95
CA GLY A 179 0.50 13.74 -12.86
C GLY A 179 1.87 14.25 -13.30
N ASN A 180 2.11 14.35 -14.62
CA ASN A 180 3.37 14.88 -15.20
C ASN A 180 3.28 16.38 -15.56
N LYS A 181 2.49 17.18 -14.83
CA LYS A 181 2.40 18.63 -15.02
C LYS A 181 2.94 19.40 -13.82
#